data_AF-A0A418N1D0-F1
#
_entry.id   AF-A0A418N1D0-F1
#
_cell.length_a   1.000
_cell.length_b   1.000
_cell.length_c   1.000
_cell.angle_alpha   90.00
_cell.angle_beta   90.00
_cell.angle_gamma   90.00
#
_symmetry.space_group_name_H-M   'P 1'
#
loop_
_entity.id
_entity.type
_entity.pdbx_description
1 polymer ?
#
loop_
_entity_poly.entity_id
_entity_poly.type
_entity_poly.pdbx_seq_one_letter_code
_entity_poly.pdbx_strand_id
1 'polypeptide(L)'
;MPGDGIRVDPDDLTGHATRLDRHADTLDTARRAGEHVRLDTGAYGQLCAIMPVLLDTLQGVLVEGVGTAADSVRDTAGRVRGSAEDYRAVDQRAQRRLDRVRDRP
;
A
#
# COMPACT_ATOMS: atom_id res chain seq x y z
N MET A 1 17.83 -15.19 -29.63
CA MET A 1 17.98 -13.83 -29.09
C MET A 1 17.91 -13.93 -27.57
N PRO A 2 18.98 -13.65 -26.81
CA PRO A 2 18.84 -13.50 -25.37
C PRO A 2 17.88 -12.33 -25.15
N GLY A 3 16.77 -12.56 -24.46
CA GLY A 3 15.81 -11.50 -24.17
C GLY A 3 16.51 -10.40 -23.37
N ASP A 4 16.29 -9.16 -23.76
CA ASP A 4 16.76 -8.00 -23.02
C ASP A 4 16.17 -8.08 -21.60
N GLY A 5 17.02 -8.48 -20.64
CA GLY A 5 16.57 -8.75 -19.29
C GLY A 5 16.16 -7.45 -18.63
N ILE A 6 14.95 -7.38 -18.07
CA ILE A 6 14.59 -6.29 -17.18
C ILE A 6 15.56 -6.33 -15.98
N ARG A 7 16.45 -5.34 -15.88
CA ARG A 7 17.31 -5.16 -14.72
C ARG A 7 16.49 -4.49 -13.63
N VAL A 8 16.17 -5.24 -12.58
CA VAL A 8 15.47 -4.72 -11.40
C VAL A 8 16.48 -4.56 -10.27
N ASP A 9 16.53 -3.37 -9.68
CA ASP A 9 17.29 -3.14 -8.46
C ASP A 9 16.42 -3.45 -7.23
N PRO A 10 16.78 -4.44 -6.39
CA PRO A 10 16.03 -4.78 -5.18
C PRO A 10 15.93 -3.63 -4.17
N ASP A 11 16.89 -2.72 -4.16
CA ASP A 11 16.91 -1.59 -3.23
C ASP A 11 15.90 -0.51 -3.67
N ASP A 12 15.74 -0.30 -4.97
CA ASP A 12 14.67 0.54 -5.52
C ASP A 12 13.28 0.00 -5.19
N LEU A 13 13.09 -1.33 -5.26
CA LEU A 13 11.85 -1.98 -4.85
C LEU A 13 11.58 -1.74 -3.36
N THR A 14 12.60 -1.88 -2.51
CA THR A 14 12.49 -1.64 -1.06
C THR A 14 12.13 -0.17 -0.78
N GLY A 15 12.74 0.77 -1.50
CA GLY A 15 12.41 2.18 -1.45
C GLY A 15 10.99 2.48 -1.92
N HIS A 16 10.50 1.78 -2.96
CA HIS A 16 9.12 1.91 -3.42
C HIS A 16 8.11 1.38 -2.39
N ALA A 17 8.36 0.22 -1.79
CA ALA A 17 7.52 -0.30 -0.70
C ALA A 17 7.42 0.71 0.46
N THR A 18 8.53 1.34 0.83
CA THR A 18 8.53 2.41 1.86
C THR A 18 7.67 3.61 1.48
N ARG A 19 7.64 3.99 0.19
CA ARG A 19 6.75 5.05 -0.29
C ARG A 19 5.27 4.63 -0.21
N LEU A 20 4.97 3.37 -0.52
CA LEU A 20 3.62 2.83 -0.38
C LEU A 20 3.15 2.87 1.08
N ASP A 21 4.00 2.54 2.05
CA ASP A 21 3.63 2.66 3.48
C ASP A 21 3.22 4.09 3.84
N ARG A 22 3.98 5.09 3.37
CA ARG A 22 3.65 6.51 3.63
C ARG A 22 2.30 6.90 3.03
N HIS A 23 1.93 6.35 1.87
CA HIS A 23 0.61 6.55 1.29
C HIS A 23 -0.49 5.87 2.13
N ALA A 24 -0.25 4.66 2.63
CA ALA A 24 -1.17 4.00 3.55
C ALA A 24 -1.36 4.81 4.84
N ASP A 25 -0.30 5.38 5.42
CA ASP A 25 -0.38 6.24 6.61
C ASP A 25 -1.18 7.53 6.35
N THR A 26 -1.05 8.09 5.14
CA THR A 26 -1.84 9.25 4.70
C THR A 26 -3.33 8.89 4.61
N LEU A 27 -3.66 7.72 4.05
CA LEU A 27 -5.03 7.21 4.00
C LEU A 27 -5.58 6.96 5.40
N ASP A 28 -4.78 6.41 6.31
CA ASP A 28 -5.18 6.20 7.69
C ASP A 28 -5.44 7.51 8.43
N THR A 29 -4.65 8.54 8.13
CA THR A 29 -4.89 9.90 8.64
C THR A 29 -6.22 10.45 8.12
N ALA A 30 -6.51 10.26 6.83
CA ALA A 30 -7.79 10.66 6.23
C ALA A 30 -8.98 9.90 6.84
N ARG A 31 -8.82 8.60 7.08
CA ARG A 31 -9.82 7.76 7.76
C ARG A 31 -10.15 8.29 9.15
N ARG A 32 -9.13 8.53 9.97
CA ARG A 32 -9.28 9.08 11.33
C ARG A 32 -9.93 10.47 11.31
N ALA A 33 -9.53 11.33 10.38
CA ALA A 33 -10.18 12.63 10.20
C ALA A 33 -11.67 12.43 9.88
N GLY A 34 -12.01 11.51 8.99
CA GLY A 34 -13.39 11.14 8.66
C GLY A 34 -14.19 10.62 9.86
N GLU A 35 -13.59 9.86 10.78
CA GLU A 35 -14.25 9.40 12.01
C GLU A 35 -14.61 10.55 12.98
N HIS A 36 -13.82 11.62 12.95
CA HIS A 36 -13.98 12.75 13.86
C HIS A 36 -14.83 13.90 13.31
N VAL A 37 -15.01 13.98 11.98
CA VAL A 37 -15.89 14.98 11.36
C VAL A 37 -17.35 14.55 11.54
N ARG A 38 -17.98 14.97 12.63
CA ARG A 38 -19.43 14.78 12.84
C ARG A 38 -20.18 15.95 12.21
N LEU A 39 -21.13 15.67 11.33
CA LEU A 39 -22.05 16.68 10.80
C LEU A 39 -23.06 17.05 11.88
N ASP A 40 -23.16 18.35 12.19
CA ASP A 40 -24.13 18.83 13.17
C ASP A 40 -25.56 18.70 12.62
N THR A 41 -26.36 17.86 13.27
CA THR A 41 -27.78 17.67 13.00
C THR A 41 -28.59 18.96 13.07
N GLY A 42 -28.16 19.95 13.87
CA GLY A 42 -28.85 21.24 14.02
C GLY A 42 -28.80 22.14 12.78
N ALA A 43 -27.81 21.95 11.91
CA ALA A 43 -27.59 22.79 10.74
C ALA A 43 -28.61 22.59 9.60
N TYR A 44 -29.31 21.45 9.59
CA TYR A 44 -30.18 21.06 8.46
C TYR A 44 -31.62 21.58 8.59
N GLY A 45 -32.02 22.08 9.77
CA GLY A 45 -33.39 22.55 10.01
C GLY A 45 -34.45 21.43 9.98
N GLN A 46 -35.69 21.76 10.35
CA GLN A 46 -36.78 20.78 10.50
C GLN A 46 -37.17 20.06 9.19
N LEU A 47 -37.08 20.75 8.04
CA LEU A 47 -37.47 20.19 6.75
C LEU A 47 -36.48 19.14 6.23
N CYS A 48 -35.24 19.13 6.71
CA CYS A 48 -34.20 18.19 6.29
C CYS A 48 -33.79 17.22 7.42
N ALA A 49 -34.70 16.93 8.35
CA ALA A 49 -34.42 16.09 9.52
C ALA A 49 -33.89 14.66 9.18
N ILE A 50 -34.15 14.17 7.97
CA ILE A 50 -33.64 12.87 7.49
C ILE A 50 -32.19 12.93 6.97
N MET A 51 -31.71 14.11 6.56
CA MET A 51 -30.40 14.27 5.93
C MET A 51 -29.23 13.78 6.81
N PRO A 52 -29.19 14.06 8.12
CA PRO A 52 -28.10 13.59 8.96
C PRO A 52 -27.97 12.06 8.97
N VAL A 53 -29.08 11.32 8.93
CA VAL A 53 -29.07 9.84 8.93
C VAL A 53 -28.47 9.29 7.63
N LEU A 54 -28.86 9.87 6.50
CA LEU A 54 -28.32 9.49 5.18
C LEU A 54 -26.82 9.80 5.08
N LEU A 55 -26.41 10.96 5.60
CA LEU A 55 -25.02 11.40 5.58
C LEU A 55 -24.14 10.59 6.53
N ASP A 56 -24.64 10.21 7.71
CA ASP A 56 -23.93 9.32 8.65
C ASP A 56 -23.67 7.94 8.02
N THR A 57 -24.67 7.39 7.32
CA THR A 57 -24.53 6.13 6.58
C THR A 57 -23.48 6.24 5.48
N LEU A 58 -23.55 7.29 4.66
CA LEU A 58 -22.58 7.54 3.60
C LEU A 58 -21.17 7.73 4.17
N GLN A 59 -21.03 8.48 5.26
CA GLN A 59 -19.77 8.72 5.94
C GLN A 59 -19.15 7.41 6.45
N GLY A 60 -19.96 6.52 7.03
CA GLY A 60 -19.52 5.18 7.44
C GLY A 60 -18.90 4.39 6.29
N VAL A 61 -19.60 4.30 5.15
CA VAL A 61 -19.12 3.62 3.94
C VAL A 61 -17.81 4.25 3.43
N LEU A 62 -17.70 5.58 3.44
CA LEU A 62 -16.50 6.27 3.00
C LEU A 62 -15.30 5.99 3.91
N VAL A 63 -15.48 6.05 5.23
CA VAL A 63 -14.42 5.76 6.21
C VAL A 63 -13.94 4.31 6.07
N GLU A 64 -14.85 3.36 5.92
CA GLU A 64 -14.53 1.94 5.68
C GLU A 64 -13.77 1.75 4.36
N GLY A 65 -14.22 2.40 3.28
CA GLY A 65 -13.56 2.34 1.98
C GLY A 65 -12.13 2.88 2.02
N VAL A 66 -11.89 3.99 2.73
CA VAL A 66 -10.54 4.55 2.93
C VAL A 66 -9.67 3.59 3.75
N GLY A 67 -10.22 2.93 4.78
CA GLY A 67 -9.52 1.89 5.53
C GLY A 67 -9.11 0.70 4.65
N THR A 68 -10.05 0.21 3.83
CA THR A 68 -9.78 -0.87 2.87
C THR A 68 -8.69 -0.49 1.87
N ALA A 69 -8.68 0.77 1.40
CA ALA A 69 -7.64 1.27 0.52
C ALA A 69 -6.27 1.31 1.22
N ALA A 70 -6.20 1.76 2.49
CA ALA A 70 -4.96 1.78 3.26
C ALA A 70 -4.36 0.37 3.39
N ASP A 71 -5.20 -0.62 3.71
CA ASP A 71 -4.76 -2.02 3.86
C ASP A 71 -4.32 -2.63 2.53
N SER A 72 -5.01 -2.31 1.43
CA SER A 72 -4.63 -2.75 0.08
C SER A 72 -3.27 -2.19 -0.34
N VAL A 73 -2.98 -0.94 0.02
CA VAL A 73 -1.67 -0.31 -0.23
C VAL A 73 -0.57 -0.98 0.61
N ARG A 74 -0.85 -1.32 1.87
CA ARG A 74 0.10 -2.06 2.74
C ARG A 74 0.38 -3.46 2.23
N ASP A 75 -0.65 -4.18 1.78
CA ASP A 75 -0.48 -5.49 1.14
C ASP A 75 0.42 -5.38 -0.09
N THR A 76 0.14 -4.40 -0.95
CA THR A 76 0.98 -4.12 -2.13
C THR A 76 2.44 -3.82 -1.72
N ALA A 77 2.66 -3.01 -0.69
CA ALA A 77 4.01 -2.76 -0.16
C ALA A 77 4.70 -4.06 0.30
N GLY A 78 3.97 -4.93 1.00
CA GLY A 78 4.43 -6.27 1.40
C GLY A 78 4.86 -7.12 0.21
N ARG A 79 4.03 -7.20 -0.83
CA ARG A 79 4.31 -7.95 -2.07
C ARG A 79 5.53 -7.41 -2.83
N VAL A 80 5.74 -6.10 -2.82
CA VAL A 80 6.93 -5.47 -3.41
C VAL A 80 8.20 -5.82 -2.63
N ARG A 81 8.15 -5.84 -1.29
CA ARG A 81 9.29 -6.32 -0.47
C ARG A 81 9.61 -7.78 -0.73
N GLY A 82 8.58 -8.63 -0.81
CA GLY A 82 8.74 -10.05 -1.16
C GLY A 82 9.42 -10.23 -2.52
N SER A 83 9.01 -9.47 -3.52
CA SER A 83 9.67 -9.46 -4.84
C SER A 83 11.15 -9.06 -4.75
N ALA A 84 11.49 -8.05 -3.94
CA ALA A 84 12.88 -7.64 -3.74
C ALA A 84 13.73 -8.74 -3.09
N GLU A 85 13.18 -9.46 -2.11
CA GLU A 85 13.83 -10.61 -1.49
C GLU A 85 14.07 -11.75 -2.49
N ASP A 86 13.08 -12.04 -3.34
CA ASP A 86 13.19 -13.04 -4.40
C ASP A 86 14.32 -12.72 -5.39
N TYR A 87 14.43 -11.45 -5.83
CA TYR A 87 15.54 -11.02 -6.68
C TYR A 87 16.89 -11.24 -6.00
N ARG A 88 17.06 -10.78 -4.75
CA ARG A 88 18.31 -11.00 -3.99
C ARG A 88 18.63 -12.49 -3.84
N ALA A 89 17.63 -13.34 -3.61
CA ALA A 89 17.83 -14.78 -3.49
C ALA A 89 18.25 -15.44 -4.81
N VAL A 90 17.72 -15.00 -5.95
CA VAL A 90 18.14 -15.45 -7.28
C VAL A 90 19.58 -15.02 -7.56
N ASP A 91 19.92 -13.76 -7.31
CA ASP A 91 21.26 -13.23 -7.54
C ASP A 91 22.33 -13.93 -6.69
N GLN A 92 22.06 -14.15 -5.40
CA GLN A 92 22.95 -14.91 -4.53
C GLN A 92 23.14 -16.36 -5.01
N ARG A 93 22.08 -17.00 -5.54
CA ARG A 93 22.16 -18.35 -6.11
C ARG A 93 22.97 -18.37 -7.41
N ALA A 94 22.86 -17.32 -8.23
CA ALA A 94 23.69 -17.16 -9.42
C ALA A 94 25.16 -16.96 -9.03
N GLN A 95 25.44 -16.05 -8.11
CA GLN A 95 26.79 -15.75 -7.62
C GLN A 95 27.48 -17.01 -7.08
N ARG A 96 26.83 -17.78 -6.21
CA ARG A 96 27.38 -19.05 -5.68
C ARG A 96 27.70 -20.07 -6.77
N ARG A 97 26.93 -20.10 -7.87
CA ARG A 97 27.21 -20.98 -9.01
C ARG A 97 28.43 -20.51 -9.78
N LEU A 98 28.58 -19.20 -9.98
CA LEU A 98 29.73 -18.61 -10.65
C LEU A 98 31.02 -18.82 -9.85
N ASP A 99 31.00 -18.59 -8.53
CA ASP A 99 32.16 -18.82 -7.66
C ASP A 99 32.61 -20.29 -7.72
N ARG A 100 31.66 -21.24 -7.69
CA ARG A 100 31.98 -22.67 -7.84
C ARG A 100 32.64 -23.02 -9.17
N VAL A 101 32.25 -22.37 -10.27
CA VAL A 101 32.87 -22.60 -11.58
C VAL A 101 34.26 -21.98 -11.63
N ARG A 102 34.45 -20.80 -11.02
CA ARG A 102 35.75 -20.12 -10.95
C ARG A 102 36.77 -20.87 -10.09
N ASP A 103 36.32 -21.49 -9.00
CA ASP A 103 37.19 -22.20 -8.05
C ASP A 103 37.51 -23.64 -8.48
N ARG A 104 37.10 -24.04 -9.70
CA ARG A 104 37.43 -25.35 -10.27
C ARG A 104 38.79 -25.27 -10.99
N PRO A 105 39.81 -26.06 -10.58
CA PRO A 105 41.16 -26.04 -11.15
C PRO A 105 41.22 -26.58 -12.59
#